data_AF-A0A7Y6XBK4-F1
#
_entry.id   AF-A0A7Y6XBK4-F1
#
_cell.length_a   1.000
_cell.length_b   1.000
_cell.length_c   1.000
_cell.angle_alpha   90.00
_cell.angle_beta   90.00
_cell.angle_gamma   90.00
#
_symmetry.space_group_name_H-M   'P 1'
#
loop_
_entity.id
_entity.type
_entity.pdbx_description
1 polymer ?
#
loop_
_entity_poly.entity_id
_entity_poly.type
_entity_poly.pdbx_seq_one_letter_code
_entity_poly.pdbx_strand_id
1 'polypeptide(L)'
;MRSWMLPLLLLLTSCGPRWEPASDTVHVFVPIDAETQGTHVPVLYLEKGHALFFPEGVGGRSRPVEPRPSELVALGQRKDIVIIAVDSVTGPRAEDLGDGRTRYITHPGGS
;
A
#
# COMPACT_ATOMS: atom_id res chain seq x y z
N MET A 1 -50.34 17.36 22.09
CA MET A 1 -50.25 16.79 20.73
C MET A 1 -49.76 17.85 19.74
N ARG A 2 -48.46 17.89 19.42
CA ARG A 2 -47.93 17.97 18.03
C ARG A 2 -46.42 18.14 18.07
N SER A 3 -45.79 17.09 17.58
CA SER A 3 -44.36 16.83 17.55
C SER A 3 -43.58 17.92 16.83
N TRP A 4 -42.47 18.30 17.44
CA TRP A 4 -41.45 19.21 16.94
C TRP A 4 -40.55 18.55 15.88
N MET A 5 -40.05 19.37 14.96
CA MET A 5 -38.71 19.32 14.33
C MET A 5 -38.16 17.94 13.93
N LEU A 6 -38.61 17.37 12.80
CA LEU A 6 -38.06 16.11 12.29
C LEU A 6 -37.72 16.01 10.78
N PRO A 7 -37.36 17.07 10.03
CA PRO A 7 -36.77 16.85 8.71
C PRO A 7 -35.24 17.08 8.64
N LEU A 8 -34.61 17.73 9.63
CA LEU A 8 -33.23 18.19 9.48
C LEU A 8 -32.14 17.18 9.85
N LEU A 9 -32.49 16.07 10.54
CA LEU A 9 -31.51 15.05 10.94
C LEU A 9 -31.18 14.03 9.84
N LEU A 10 -31.94 13.99 8.73
CA LEU A 10 -31.71 13.04 7.64
C LEU A 10 -30.69 13.51 6.59
N LEU A 11 -30.23 14.76 6.66
CA LEU A 11 -29.26 15.32 5.71
C LEU A 11 -27.79 15.22 6.16
N LEU A 12 -27.53 14.84 7.42
CA LEU A 12 -26.17 14.79 7.99
C LEU A 12 -25.52 13.41 7.98
N THR A 13 -26.22 12.36 7.55
CA THR A 13 -25.68 10.98 7.52
C THR A 13 -25.10 10.58 6.16
N SER A 14 -25.19 11.42 5.12
CA SER A 14 -24.69 11.07 3.78
C SER A 14 -23.23 11.46 3.52
N CYS A 15 -22.54 12.04 4.49
CA CYS A 15 -21.12 12.39 4.38
C CYS A 15 -20.30 11.52 5.33
N GLY A 16 -20.41 10.20 5.18
CA GLY A 16 -19.33 9.32 5.62
C GLY A 16 -18.19 9.45 4.61
N PRO A 17 -16.92 9.62 5.01
CA PRO A 17 -15.81 9.44 4.09
C PRO A 17 -16.00 8.04 3.48
N ARG A 18 -16.23 7.97 2.17
CA ARG A 18 -16.25 6.71 1.45
C ARG A 18 -14.79 6.26 1.43
N TRP A 19 -14.42 5.39 2.36
CA TRP A 19 -13.13 4.71 2.34
C TRP A 19 -13.24 3.72 1.19
N GLU A 20 -12.99 4.18 -0.05
CA GLU A 20 -12.69 3.22 -1.11
C GLU A 20 -11.39 2.52 -0.70
N PRO A 21 -11.39 1.19 -0.61
CA PRO A 21 -10.18 0.46 -0.28
C PRO A 21 -9.14 0.79 -1.34
N ALA A 22 -7.97 1.25 -0.91
CA ALA A 22 -6.80 1.23 -1.77
C ALA A 22 -6.62 -0.23 -2.22
N SER A 23 -6.66 -0.47 -3.52
CA SER A 23 -6.36 -1.78 -4.08
C SER A 23 -4.84 -1.91 -4.09
N ASP A 24 -4.28 -2.46 -3.03
CA ASP A 24 -2.85 -2.72 -2.93
C ASP A 24 -2.53 -4.02 -3.68
N THR A 25 -1.62 -3.93 -4.67
CA THR A 25 -1.08 -5.10 -5.36
C THR A 25 0.25 -5.47 -4.72
N VAL A 26 0.40 -6.72 -4.28
CA VAL A 26 1.64 -7.21 -3.66
C VAL A 26 2.38 -8.11 -4.63
N HIS A 27 3.60 -7.71 -4.98
CA HIS A 27 4.54 -8.50 -5.77
C HIS A 27 5.56 -9.15 -4.84
N VAL A 28 5.73 -10.47 -4.96
CA VAL A 28 6.69 -11.23 -4.15
C VAL A 28 7.68 -11.91 -5.08
N PHE A 29 8.96 -11.60 -4.89
CA PHE A 29 10.08 -12.21 -5.60
C PHE A 29 10.83 -13.11 -4.62
N VAL A 30 10.85 -14.41 -4.91
CA VAL A 30 11.46 -15.42 -4.04
C VAL A 30 12.69 -15.99 -4.75
N PRO A 31 13.86 -16.05 -4.10
CA PRO A 31 15.05 -16.64 -4.69
C PRO A 31 14.88 -18.17 -4.79
N ILE A 32 15.50 -18.79 -5.79
CA ILE A 32 15.32 -20.22 -6.14
C ILE A 32 15.57 -21.14 -4.93
N ASP A 33 16.54 -20.79 -4.09
CA ASP A 33 16.97 -21.62 -2.97
C ASP A 33 16.27 -21.26 -1.64
N ALA A 34 15.27 -20.36 -1.64
CA ALA A 34 14.64 -19.85 -0.42
C ALA A 34 14.04 -20.96 0.46
N GLU A 35 13.39 -21.96 -0.14
CA GLU A 35 12.75 -23.05 0.61
C GLU A 35 13.76 -23.89 1.39
N THR A 36 15.01 -23.97 0.91
CA THR A 36 16.09 -24.70 1.60
C THR A 36 16.69 -23.93 2.76
N GLN A 37 16.59 -22.60 2.76
CA GLN A 37 17.15 -21.72 3.80
C GLN A 37 16.18 -21.50 4.97
N GLY A 38 14.89 -21.82 4.80
CA GLY A 38 13.88 -21.76 5.85
C GLY A 38 13.63 -20.34 6.37
N THR A 39 13.41 -20.17 7.68
CA THR A 39 12.90 -18.92 8.28
C THR A 39 13.89 -17.74 8.28
N HIS A 40 15.14 -17.95 7.84
CA HIS A 40 16.22 -16.95 7.96
C HIS A 40 16.55 -16.24 6.65
N VAL A 41 15.71 -16.36 5.63
CA VAL A 41 15.92 -15.66 4.35
C VAL A 41 15.72 -14.16 4.56
N PRO A 42 16.71 -13.31 4.22
CA PRO A 42 16.55 -11.87 4.35
C PRO A 42 15.41 -11.34 3.48
N VAL A 43 14.70 -10.33 3.97
CA VAL A 43 13.54 -9.75 3.27
C VAL A 43 13.75 -8.27 3.05
N LEU A 44 13.52 -7.80 1.82
CA LEU A 44 13.39 -6.38 1.50
C LEU A 44 11.92 -6.08 1.20
N TYR A 45 11.30 -5.27 2.04
CA TYR A 45 9.96 -4.73 1.85
C TYR A 45 10.05 -3.34 1.21
N LEU A 46 9.30 -3.13 0.14
CA LEU A 46 9.24 -1.90 -0.63
C LEU A 46 7.78 -1.45 -0.73
N GLU A 47 7.53 -0.22 -0.36
CA GLU A 47 6.27 0.48 -0.56
C GLU A 47 6.60 1.88 -1.10
N LYS A 48 5.62 2.56 -1.68
CA LYS A 48 5.79 3.93 -2.17
C LYS A 48 6.38 4.85 -1.10
N GLY A 49 7.64 5.25 -1.32
CA GLY A 49 8.37 6.16 -0.42
C GLY A 49 8.99 5.50 0.80
N HIS A 50 8.87 4.19 0.97
CA HIS A 50 9.37 3.46 2.13
C HIS A 50 10.07 2.15 1.75
N ALA A 51 11.17 1.86 2.45
CA ALA A 51 11.86 0.58 2.33
C ALA A 51 12.25 0.07 3.72
N LEU A 52 12.02 -1.22 3.96
CA LEU A 52 12.43 -1.89 5.20
C LEU A 52 13.19 -3.17 4.85
N PHE A 53 14.38 -3.31 5.39
CA PHE A 53 15.22 -4.48 5.22
C PHE A 53 15.30 -5.30 6.51
N PHE A 54 14.98 -6.58 6.42
CA PHE A 54 15.01 -7.57 7.48
C PHE A 54 16.19 -8.52 7.22
N PRO A 55 17.37 -8.28 7.82
CA PRO A 55 18.58 -9.03 7.50
C PRO A 55 18.51 -10.52 7.89
N GLU A 56 17.76 -10.87 8.92
CA GLU A 56 17.52 -12.26 9.37
C GLU A 56 16.13 -12.79 8.96
N GLY A 57 15.44 -12.07 8.07
CA GLY A 57 14.04 -12.35 7.74
C GLY A 57 13.05 -11.81 8.79
N VAL A 58 11.75 -11.94 8.51
CA VAL A 58 10.67 -11.33 9.31
C VAL A 58 10.49 -12.00 10.67
N GLY A 59 10.88 -13.28 10.81
CA GLY A 59 10.87 -14.01 12.08
C GLY A 59 12.17 -13.89 12.90
N GLY A 60 13.17 -13.18 12.37
CA GLY A 60 14.48 -13.02 13.02
C GLY A 60 14.42 -12.16 14.29
N ARG A 61 15.52 -12.16 15.05
CA ARG A 61 15.63 -11.33 16.27
C ARG A 61 16.12 -9.92 15.97
N SER A 62 16.71 -9.72 14.80
CA SER A 62 17.12 -8.41 14.30
C SER A 62 15.93 -7.50 14.04
N ARG A 63 16.05 -6.22 14.40
CA ARG A 63 15.07 -5.20 14.00
C ARG A 63 15.18 -4.89 12.51
N PRO A 64 14.07 -4.52 11.84
CA PRO A 64 14.14 -4.00 10.48
C PRO A 64 14.97 -2.72 10.45
N VAL A 65 15.69 -2.55 9.35
CA VAL A 65 16.54 -1.38 9.07
C VAL A 65 15.97 -0.66 7.87
N GLU A 66 15.88 0.66 7.92
CA GLU A 66 15.56 1.47 6.75
C GLU A 66 16.86 1.69 5.95
N PRO A 67 17.01 1.08 4.76
CA PRO A 67 18.23 1.20 3.97
C PRO A 67 18.32 2.58 3.33
N ARG A 68 19.54 3.10 3.24
CA ARG A 68 19.84 4.30 2.46
C ARG A 68 19.65 4.02 0.96
N PRO A 69 19.38 5.04 0.13
CA PRO A 69 19.23 4.86 -1.32
C PRO A 69 20.40 4.12 -1.99
N SER A 70 21.63 4.35 -1.55
CA SER A 70 22.81 3.62 -2.03
C SER A 70 22.81 2.14 -1.66
N GLU A 71 22.26 1.79 -0.49
CA GLU A 71 22.16 0.41 0.00
C GLU A 71 21.07 -0.35 -0.74
N LEU A 72 20.00 0.33 -1.19
CA LEU A 72 18.96 -0.28 -2.03
C LEU A 72 19.52 -0.85 -3.33
N VAL A 73 20.48 -0.17 -3.96
CA VAL A 73 21.14 -0.68 -5.18
C VAL A 73 21.88 -1.99 -4.89
N ALA A 74 22.60 -2.04 -3.78
CA ALA A 74 23.33 -3.24 -3.38
C ALA A 74 22.38 -4.39 -3.01
N LEU A 75 21.28 -4.09 -2.29
CA LEU A 75 20.26 -5.07 -1.94
C LEU A 75 19.56 -5.61 -3.20
N GLY A 76 19.23 -4.77 -4.17
CA GLY A 76 18.60 -5.20 -5.43
C GLY A 76 19.47 -6.12 -6.30
N GLN A 77 20.79 -6.16 -6.07
CA GLN A 77 21.69 -7.09 -6.75
C GLN A 77 21.83 -8.45 -6.05
N ARG A 78 21.34 -8.56 -4.81
CA ARG A 78 21.40 -9.82 -4.06
C ARG A 78 20.46 -10.85 -4.68
N LYS A 79 20.92 -12.09 -4.72
CA LYS A 79 20.15 -13.23 -5.25
C LYS A 79 19.60 -14.15 -4.17
N ASP A 80 19.86 -13.81 -2.91
CA ASP A 80 19.53 -14.57 -1.72
C ASP A 80 18.54 -13.84 -0.80
N ILE A 81 17.81 -12.85 -1.35
CA ILE A 81 16.81 -12.09 -0.60
C ILE A 81 15.43 -12.27 -1.21
N VAL A 82 14.41 -12.30 -0.37
CA VAL A 82 13.02 -12.14 -0.79
C VAL A 82 12.74 -10.66 -0.94
N ILE A 83 12.09 -10.25 -2.02
CA ILE A 83 11.65 -8.87 -2.23
C ILE A 83 10.12 -8.85 -2.24
N ILE A 84 9.54 -8.03 -1.36
CA ILE A 84 8.11 -7.77 -1.30
C ILE A 84 7.91 -6.33 -1.74
N ALA A 85 7.23 -6.10 -2.86
CA ALA A 85 6.91 -4.77 -3.35
C ALA A 85 5.39 -4.56 -3.33
N VAL A 86 4.95 -3.50 -2.68
CA VAL A 86 3.54 -3.10 -2.60
C VAL A 86 3.31 -1.93 -3.54
N ASP A 87 2.52 -2.17 -4.59
CA ASP A 87 2.02 -1.14 -5.48
C ASP A 87 0.61 -0.74 -5.04
N SER A 88 0.55 0.37 -4.30
CA SER A 88 -0.70 1.01 -3.92
C SER A 88 -1.16 1.91 -5.07
N VAL A 89 -2.01 1.37 -5.94
CA VAL A 89 -2.73 2.20 -6.90
C VAL A 89 -3.69 3.05 -6.10
N THR A 90 -3.42 4.36 -6.03
CA THR A 90 -4.43 5.30 -5.56
C THR A 90 -5.63 5.13 -6.47
N GLY A 91 -6.74 4.60 -5.93
CA GLY A 91 -7.97 4.36 -6.68
C GLY A 91 -8.40 5.61 -7.48
N PRO A 92 -9.30 5.46 -8.47
CA PRO A 92 -9.65 6.54 -9.38
C PRO A 92 -9.96 7.81 -8.57
N ARG A 93 -9.14 8.85 -8.75
CA ARG A 93 -9.32 10.09 -8.03
C ARG A 93 -10.65 10.69 -8.47
N ALA A 94 -11.63 10.61 -7.58
CA ALA A 94 -12.89 11.31 -7.69
C ALA A 94 -12.61 12.80 -7.47
N GLU A 95 -12.57 13.58 -8.54
CA GLU A 95 -12.58 15.04 -8.44
C GLU A 95 -14.04 15.51 -8.32
N ASP A 96 -14.32 16.28 -7.26
CA ASP A 96 -15.58 17.01 -7.13
C ASP A 96 -15.52 18.26 -8.01
N LEU A 97 -16.40 18.33 -9.02
CA LEU A 97 -16.45 19.42 -9.98
C LEU A 97 -17.20 20.65 -9.45
N GLY A 98 -17.74 20.60 -8.23
CA GLY A 98 -18.45 21.73 -7.60
C GLY A 98 -19.86 21.99 -8.14
N ASP A 99 -20.32 21.23 -9.13
CA ASP A 99 -21.68 21.26 -9.69
C ASP A 99 -22.53 20.05 -9.26
N GLY A 100 -22.06 19.30 -8.26
CA GLY A 100 -22.67 18.05 -7.80
C GLY A 100 -22.30 16.82 -8.64
N ARG A 101 -21.39 16.96 -9.62
CA ARG A 101 -20.87 15.83 -10.39
C ARG A 101 -19.50 15.42 -9.89
N THR A 102 -19.31 14.11 -9.78
CA THR A 102 -18.01 13.50 -9.52
C THR A 102 -17.38 13.06 -10.83
N ARG A 103 -16.17 13.51 -11.12
CA ARG A 103 -15.36 12.99 -12.22
C ARG A 103 -14.43 11.91 -11.70
N TYR A 104 -14.61 10.68 -12.17
CA TYR A 104 -13.65 9.60 -11.95
C TYR A 104 -12.51 9.74 -12.96
N ILE A 105 -11.31 10.10 -12.49
CA ILE A 105 -10.12 10.06 -13.32
C ILE A 105 -9.61 8.63 -13.35
N THR A 106 -9.97 7.89 -14.38
CA THR A 106 -9.23 6.69 -14.78
C THR A 106 -8.06 7.17 -15.63
N HIS A 107 -6.83 7.15 -15.11
CA HIS A 107 -5.66 7.38 -15.96
C HIS A 107 -5.59 6.26 -17.00
N PRO A 108 -5.64 6.53 -18.32
CA PRO A 108 -5.14 5.60 -19.31
C PRO A 108 -3.65 5.87 -19.43
N GLY A 109 -2.86 5.19 -18.61
CA GLY A 109 -1.40 5.30 -18.60
C GLY A 109 -0.76 3.96 -18.85
N GLY A 110 -0.52 3.64 -20.13
CA GLY A 110 0.23 2.47 -20.57
C GLY A 110 0.32 2.44 -22.08
N SER A 111 1.25 3.23 -22.64
CA SER A 111 1.81 2.99 -23.98
C SER A 111 2.83 1.87 -23.91
#